data_AF-A0A959UET6-F1
#
_entry.id   AF-A0A959UET6-F1
#
_cell.length_a   1.000
_cell.length_b   1.000
_cell.length_c   1.000
_cell.angle_alpha   90.00
_cell.angle_beta   90.00
_cell.angle_gamma   90.00
#
_symmetry.space_group_name_H-M   'P 1'
#
loop_
_entity.id
_entity.type
_entity.pdbx_description
1 polymer ?
#
loop_
_entity_poly.entity_id
_entity_poly.type
_entity_poly.pdbx_seq_one_letter_code
_entity_poly.pdbx_strand_id
1 'polypeptide(L)'
;MSILAKVNWKIILQILGVLLIIEGVFMMLGIPFSIYYCEDKCLSLLYSGLITGFTGLTLWFLSRRANRVIGKREGYIIVTFAWITISLFGTLPYLLSQAIPNFT
;
A
#
# COMPACT_ATOMS: atom_id res chain seq x y z
N MET A 1 0.32 10.53 -37.28
CA MET A 1 -0.41 11.25 -36.22
C MET A 1 -1.41 10.29 -35.56
N SER A 2 -1.02 9.57 -34.52
CA SER A 2 -1.94 8.86 -33.60
C SER A 2 -1.29 8.74 -32.22
N ILE A 3 -0.88 9.89 -31.68
CA ILE A 3 -0.23 10.04 -30.36
C ILE A 3 -1.30 10.01 -29.26
N LEU A 4 -2.07 8.93 -29.19
CA LEU A 4 -2.88 8.62 -28.02
C LEU A 4 -2.36 7.31 -27.44
N ALA A 5 -1.14 7.37 -26.91
CA ALA A 5 -0.64 6.36 -25.98
C ALA A 5 -1.49 6.46 -24.70
N LYS A 6 -2.66 5.81 -24.74
CA LYS A 6 -3.62 5.80 -23.63
C LYS A 6 -3.03 4.96 -22.50
N VAL A 7 -2.55 5.64 -21.45
CA VAL A 7 -2.00 4.99 -20.27
C VAL A 7 -3.05 4.09 -19.62
N ASN A 8 -2.67 2.85 -19.32
CA ASN A 8 -3.55 1.89 -18.68
C ASN A 8 -3.62 2.13 -17.16
N TRP A 9 -4.40 3.12 -16.72
CA TRP A 9 -4.54 3.43 -15.30
C TRP A 9 -5.07 2.26 -14.46
N LYS A 10 -5.85 1.35 -15.05
CA LYS A 10 -6.37 0.19 -14.33
C LYS A 10 -5.24 -0.74 -13.89
N ILE A 11 -4.24 -1.03 -14.74
CA ILE A 11 -3.15 -1.93 -14.34
C ILE A 11 -2.26 -1.29 -13.27
N ILE A 12 -2.08 0.03 -13.32
CA ILE A 12 -1.34 0.79 -12.32
C ILE A 12 -2.02 0.66 -10.96
N LEU A 13 -3.32 0.96 -10.88
CA LEU A 13 -4.10 0.82 -9.64
C LEU A 13 -4.16 -0.62 -9.13
N GLN A 14 -4.18 -1.60 -10.04
CA GLN A 14 -4.19 -3.01 -9.67
C GLN A 14 -2.90 -3.41 -8.96
N ILE A 15 -1.75 -2.99 -9.49
CA ILE A 15 -0.44 -3.30 -8.89
C ILE A 15 -0.27 -2.55 -7.56
N LEU A 16 -0.62 -1.27 -7.50
CA LEU A 16 -0.60 -0.52 -6.24
C LEU A 16 -1.53 -1.15 -5.18
N GLY A 17 -2.71 -1.61 -5.59
CA GLY A 17 -3.63 -2.32 -4.70
C GLY A 17 -3.02 -3.59 -4.12
N VAL A 18 -2.36 -4.41 -4.95
CA VAL A 18 -1.66 -5.62 -4.47
C VAL A 18 -0.51 -5.26 -3.53
N LEU A 19 0.27 -4.23 -3.84
CA LEU A 19 1.37 -3.78 -2.98
C LEU A 19 0.87 -3.39 -1.58
N LEU A 20 -0.21 -2.61 -1.49
CA LEU A 20 -0.82 -2.22 -0.21
C LEU A 20 -1.40 -3.42 0.55
N ILE A 21 -1.97 -4.41 -0.13
CA ILE A 21 -2.43 -5.65 0.54
C ILE A 21 -1.24 -6.35 1.19
N ILE A 22 -0.14 -6.52 0.46
CA ILE A 22 1.08 -7.17 0.98
C ILE A 22 1.64 -6.36 2.14
N GLU A 23 1.71 -5.04 2.02
CA GLU A 23 2.16 -4.14 3.07
C GLU A 23 1.30 -4.26 4.35
N GLY A 24 -0.03 -4.26 4.20
CA GLY A 24 -0.95 -4.44 5.32
C GLY A 24 -0.78 -5.80 6.02
N VAL A 25 -0.54 -6.87 5.26
CA VAL A 25 -0.20 -8.19 5.82
C VAL A 25 1.13 -8.13 6.58
N PHE A 26 2.16 -7.49 6.02
CA PHE A 26 3.45 -7.36 6.68
C PHE A 26 3.38 -6.54 7.98
N MET A 27 2.54 -5.51 8.05
CA MET A 27 2.26 -4.81 9.31
C MET A 27 1.67 -5.77 10.36
N MET A 28 0.70 -6.61 9.97
CA MET A 28 0.10 -7.60 10.87
C MET A 28 1.08 -8.69 11.31
N LEU A 29 2.06 -9.05 10.47
CA LEU A 29 3.13 -9.99 10.86
C LEU A 29 4.01 -9.46 12.00
N GLY A 30 3.99 -8.15 12.28
CA GLY A 30 4.65 -7.55 13.45
C GLY A 30 3.92 -7.81 14.79
N ILE A 31 2.63 -8.17 14.75
CA ILE A 31 1.80 -8.34 15.95
C ILE A 31 2.34 -9.42 16.91
N PRO A 32 2.72 -10.63 16.45
CA PRO A 32 3.29 -11.65 17.33
C PRO A 32 4.54 -11.18 18.07
N PHE A 33 5.38 -10.37 17.42
CA PHE A 33 6.58 -9.79 18.05
C PHE A 33 6.21 -8.73 19.08
N SER A 34 5.24 -7.85 18.78
CA SER A 34 4.74 -6.87 19.75
C SER A 34 4.22 -7.54 21.03
N ILE A 35 3.53 -8.68 20.89
CA ILE A 35 3.03 -9.46 22.03
C ILE A 35 4.19 -10.10 22.80
N TYR A 36 5.15 -10.70 22.09
CA TYR A 36 6.31 -11.36 22.70
C TYR A 36 7.17 -10.40 23.53
N TYR A 37 7.37 -9.18 23.04
CA TYR A 37 8.15 -8.13 23.73
C TYR A 37 7.33 -7.28 24.71
N CYS A 38 6.05 -7.63 24.96
CA CYS A 38 5.14 -6.86 25.80
C CYS A 38 5.03 -5.38 25.41
N GLU A 39 5.09 -5.07 24.11
CA GLU A 39 4.83 -3.72 23.61
C GLU A 39 3.32 -3.52 23.39
N ASP A 40 2.76 -2.46 23.98
CA ASP A 40 1.36 -2.04 23.83
C ASP A 40 1.04 -1.40 22.45
N LYS A 41 1.74 -1.83 21.39
CA LYS A 41 1.58 -1.32 20.01
C LYS A 41 0.86 -2.27 19.06
N CYS A 42 0.39 -3.40 19.59
CA CYS A 42 -0.37 -4.41 18.85
C CYS A 42 -1.59 -3.81 18.13
N LEU A 43 -2.35 -2.94 18.81
CA LEU A 43 -3.52 -2.28 18.22
C LEU A 43 -3.16 -1.34 17.07
N SER A 44 -2.05 -0.60 17.19
CA SER A 44 -1.60 0.30 16.12
C SER A 44 -1.21 -0.50 14.87
N LEU A 45 -0.47 -1.60 15.02
CA LEU A 45 -0.12 -2.50 13.90
C LEU A 45 -1.37 -3.13 13.26
N LEU A 46 -2.34 -3.57 14.08
CA LEU A 46 -3.59 -4.14 13.59
C LEU A 46 -4.41 -3.11 12.79
N TYR A 47 -4.65 -1.92 13.34
CA TYR A 47 -5.43 -0.90 12.65
C TYR A 47 -4.72 -0.38 11.41
N SER A 48 -3.40 -0.16 11.45
CA SER A 48 -2.63 0.21 10.25
C SER A 48 -2.72 -0.88 9.19
N GLY A 49 -2.51 -2.14 9.55
CA GLY A 49 -2.61 -3.26 8.61
C GLY A 49 -4.00 -3.38 8.00
N LEU A 50 -5.08 -3.18 8.79
CA LEU A 50 -6.45 -3.20 8.30
C LEU A 50 -6.75 -2.04 7.36
N ILE A 51 -6.34 -0.82 7.71
CA ILE A 51 -6.54 0.37 6.86
C ILE A 51 -5.81 0.19 5.54
N THR A 52 -4.51 -0.15 5.58
CA THR A 52 -3.66 -0.35 4.39
C THR A 52 -4.14 -1.53 3.54
N GLY A 53 -4.49 -2.66 4.17
CA GLY A 53 -5.01 -3.82 3.47
C GLY A 53 -6.37 -3.55 2.83
N PHE A 54 -7.27 -2.83 3.52
CA PHE A 54 -8.59 -2.49 3.00
C PHE A 54 -8.54 -1.49 1.84
N THR A 55 -7.67 -0.47 1.92
CA THR A 55 -7.42 0.44 0.79
C THR A 55 -6.84 -0.33 -0.40
N GLY A 56 -5.86 -1.20 -0.16
CA GLY A 56 -5.30 -2.08 -1.18
C GLY A 56 -6.34 -2.99 -1.86
N LEU A 57 -7.19 -3.65 -1.07
CA LEU A 57 -8.30 -4.48 -1.55
C LEU A 57 -9.29 -3.67 -2.39
N THR A 58 -9.63 -2.46 -1.94
CA THR A 58 -10.54 -1.57 -2.68
C THR A 58 -9.95 -1.19 -4.04
N LEU A 59 -8.67 -0.79 -4.09
CA LEU A 59 -7.98 -0.46 -5.34
C LEU A 59 -7.90 -1.66 -6.28
N TRP A 60 -7.54 -2.83 -5.76
CA TRP A 60 -7.50 -4.06 -6.54
C TRP A 60 -8.87 -4.46 -7.09
N PHE A 61 -9.93 -4.34 -6.29
CA PHE A 61 -11.28 -4.69 -6.69
C PHE A 61 -11.83 -3.78 -7.80
N LEU A 62 -11.56 -2.48 -7.71
CA LEU A 62 -11.93 -1.49 -8.74
C LEU A 62 -11.18 -1.72 -10.06
N SER A 63 -9.97 -2.27 -9.98
CA SER A 63 -9.09 -2.48 -11.12
C SER A 63 -9.03 -3.93 -11.65
N ARG A 64 -9.78 -4.87 -11.05
CA ARG A 64 -9.73 -6.32 -11.38
C ARG A 64 -9.93 -6.70 -12.85
N ARG A 65 -10.52 -5.81 -13.67
CA ARG A 65 -10.72 -5.99 -15.13
C ARG A 65 -9.68 -5.23 -15.96
N ALA A 66 -8.51 -4.95 -15.42
CA ALA A 66 -7.42 -4.31 -16.17
C ALA A 66 -6.90 -5.25 -17.26
N ASN A 67 -6.51 -4.67 -18.40
CA ASN A 67 -5.69 -5.39 -19.37
C ASN A 67 -4.29 -5.58 -18.74
N ARG A 68 -3.76 -6.81 -18.75
CA ARG A 68 -2.49 -7.17 -18.12
C ARG A 68 -1.25 -6.75 -18.91
N VAL A 69 -1.41 -6.06 -20.03
CA VAL A 69 -0.28 -5.48 -20.79
C VAL A 69 0.26 -4.26 -20.03
N ILE A 70 1.51 -4.35 -19.61
CA ILE A 70 2.25 -3.27 -18.95
C ILE A 70 3.21 -2.68 -19.97
N GLY A 71 3.03 -1.40 -20.30
CA GLY A 71 3.98 -0.65 -21.11
C GLY A 71 5.09 -0.02 -20.27
N LYS A 72 6.12 0.50 -20.94
CA LYS A 72 7.26 1.17 -20.28
C LYS A 72 6.81 2.36 -19.43
N ARG A 73 5.84 3.15 -19.91
CA ARG A 73 5.31 4.32 -19.20
C ARG A 73 4.58 3.94 -17.93
N GLU A 74 3.73 2.91 -18.00
CA GLU A 74 3.04 2.35 -16.83
C GLU A 74 4.05 1.87 -15.79
N GLY A 75 5.12 1.19 -16.22
CA GLY A 75 6.20 0.74 -15.34
C GLY A 75 6.82 1.88 -14.53
N TYR A 76 7.21 2.98 -15.19
CA TYR A 76 7.75 4.14 -14.49
C TYR A 76 6.76 4.74 -13.49
N ILE A 77 5.49 4.88 -13.89
CA ILE A 77 4.44 5.42 -13.02
C ILE A 77 4.24 4.50 -11.80
N ILE A 78 4.14 3.18 -12.00
CA ILE A 78 3.96 2.20 -10.93
C ILE A 78 5.08 2.32 -9.90
N VAL A 79 6.34 2.37 -10.33
CA VAL A 79 7.48 2.44 -9.40
C VAL A 79 7.43 3.72 -8.57
N THR A 80 7.22 4.87 -9.20
CA THR A 80 7.16 6.16 -8.49
C THR A 80 6.01 6.19 -7.49
N PHE A 81 4.80 5.80 -7.91
CA PHE A 81 3.66 5.79 -7.00
C PHE A 81 3.78 4.73 -5.92
N ALA A 82 4.39 3.57 -6.21
CA ALA A 82 4.62 2.52 -5.22
C ALA A 82 5.45 3.04 -4.04
N TRP A 83 6.55 3.75 -4.31
CA TRP A 83 7.36 4.35 -3.26
C TRP A 83 6.57 5.38 -2.44
N ILE A 84 5.82 6.26 -3.11
CA ILE A 84 5.00 7.27 -2.42
C ILE A 84 3.94 6.60 -1.53
N THR A 85 3.22 5.60 -2.06
CA THR A 85 2.16 4.93 -1.31
C THR A 85 2.74 4.12 -0.15
N ILE A 86 3.79 3.34 -0.37
CA ILE A 86 4.41 2.52 0.68
C ILE A 86 4.99 3.42 1.79
N SER A 87 5.63 4.54 1.44
CA SER A 87 6.10 5.47 2.46
C SER A 87 4.94 6.09 3.25
N LEU A 88 3.85 6.47 2.59
CA LEU A 88 2.70 7.06 3.26
C LEU A 88 2.01 6.06 4.19
N PHE A 89 1.61 4.88 3.68
CA PHE A 89 0.93 3.86 4.47
C PHE A 89 1.86 3.24 5.53
N GLY A 90 3.14 3.07 5.21
CA GLY A 90 4.18 2.56 6.10
C GLY A 90 4.40 3.41 7.34
N THR A 91 4.00 4.69 7.32
CA THR A 91 4.07 5.56 8.50
C THR A 91 2.90 5.36 9.47
N LEU A 92 1.79 4.74 9.03
CA LEU A 92 0.59 4.59 9.86
C LEU A 92 0.83 3.93 11.22
N PRO A 93 1.61 2.84 11.34
CA PRO A 93 1.85 2.23 12.65
C PRO A 93 2.50 3.20 13.64
N TYR A 94 3.40 4.07 13.15
CA TYR A 94 4.10 5.05 13.97
C TYR A 94 3.20 6.21 14.38
N LEU A 95 2.37 6.70 13.46
CA LEU A 95 1.40 7.76 13.74
C LEU A 95 0.33 7.29 14.74
N LEU A 96 -0.22 6.08 14.53
CA LEU A 96 -1.26 5.53 15.40
C LEU A 96 -0.71 5.09 16.76
N SER A 97 0.56 4.67 16.85
CA SER A 97 1.19 4.34 18.14
C SER A 97 1.74 5.55 18.88
N GLN A 98 1.71 6.74 18.27
CA GLN A 98 2.35 7.97 18.79
C GLN A 98 3.86 7.84 19.00
N ALA A 99 4.50 6.80 18.43
CA ALA A 99 5.95 6.64 18.50
C ALA A 99 6.68 7.74 17.70
N ILE A 100 6.11 8.13 16.57
CA ILE A 100 6.55 9.27 15.76
C ILE A 100 5.27 9.99 15.30
N PRO A 101 4.79 11.00 16.04
CA PRO A 101 3.45 11.56 15.85
C PRO A 101 3.37 12.58 14.69
N ASN A 102 4.52 13.03 14.20
CA ASN A 102 4.63 14.12 13.23
C ASN A 102 5.82 13.92 12.28
N PHE A 103 5.82 14.66 11.17
CA PHE A 103 6.85 14.61 10.13
C PHE A 103 7.94 15.68 10.27
N THR A 104 7.97 16.38 11.42
CA THR A 104 8.83 17.54 11.70
C THR A 104 9.46 17.42 13.07
#